data_AF-A0A953MPJ8-F1
#
_entry.id   AF-A0A953MPJ8-F1
#
_cell.length_a   1.000
_cell.length_b   1.000
_cell.length_c   1.000
_cell.angle_alpha   90.00
_cell.angle_beta   90.00
_cell.angle_gamma   90.00
#
_symmetry.space_group_name_H-M   'P 1'
#
loop_
_entity.id
_entity.type
_entity.pdbx_description
1 polymer ?
#
loop_
_entity_poly.entity_id
_entity_poly.type
_entity_poly.pdbx_seq_one_letter_code
_entity_poly.pdbx_strand_id
1 'polypeptide(L)'
;SYFAFHTIGSSMACTAESYIKIEGMNKRKAAEDFYFLEKLAKNFNIALVNDAVVYPSPRGSWRVPFGTGQRVNRYFAGAHNEYLLYSPRSFEVLKDWQNLFFYGRVLNAAEYITSAKEINVELYKFLIANDFQTAFEKILENSKTDEQIKMQKLKWFDGFRTLKLVHHLRDNAHPNEFMFTALDDMFSKLGLRSIKRNEGDVVPNIDIQIKYLNELRNFDRK
;
A
#
# COMPACT_ATOMS: atom_id res chain seq x y z
N SER A 1 -2.64 7.42 3.46
CA SER A 1 -3.02 6.35 4.40
C SER A 1 -2.13 6.43 5.62
N TYR A 2 -2.66 6.11 6.81
CA TYR A 2 -1.88 6.04 8.05
C TYR A 2 -0.75 4.99 8.00
N PHE A 3 -0.94 3.92 7.22
CA PHE A 3 0.03 2.84 7.04
C PHE A 3 0.87 2.97 5.75
N ALA A 4 1.00 4.18 5.20
CA ALA A 4 1.75 4.44 3.97
C ALA A 4 3.24 4.72 4.26
N PHE A 5 3.96 3.71 4.75
CA PHE A 5 5.40 3.76 4.95
C PHE A 5 6.11 2.72 4.09
N HIS A 6 7.36 3.01 3.71
CA HIS A 6 8.18 2.08 2.94
C HIS A 6 8.75 0.98 3.81
N THR A 7 8.53 -0.28 3.41
CA THR A 7 9.09 -1.46 4.07
C THR A 7 10.31 -1.91 3.27
N ILE A 8 11.49 -1.41 3.65
CA ILE A 8 12.77 -1.69 2.97
C ILE A 8 13.71 -2.44 3.92
N GLY A 9 13.26 -3.59 4.41
CA GLY A 9 14.05 -4.50 5.25
C GLY A 9 14.65 -3.77 6.45
N SER A 10 15.99 -3.82 6.57
CA SER A 10 16.73 -3.21 7.68
C SER A 10 16.81 -1.68 7.65
N SER A 11 16.16 -1.00 6.71
CA SER A 11 16.18 0.47 6.59
C SER A 11 15.16 1.13 7.52
N MET A 12 15.22 0.78 8.81
CA MET A 12 14.32 1.29 9.86
C MET A 12 15.01 1.23 11.22
N ALA A 13 14.58 2.09 12.14
CA ALA A 13 15.04 2.09 13.53
C ALA A 13 13.86 2.35 14.48
N CYS A 14 13.95 1.85 15.71
CA CYS A 14 13.01 2.15 16.78
C CYS A 14 13.75 2.15 18.12
N THR A 15 13.15 2.73 19.16
CA THR A 15 13.72 2.67 20.51
C THR A 15 13.60 1.24 21.07
N ALA A 16 14.52 0.87 21.96
CA ALA A 16 14.46 -0.41 22.66
C ALA A 16 13.13 -0.59 23.41
N GLU A 17 12.60 0.50 24.00
CA GLU A 17 11.32 0.49 24.68
C GLU A 17 10.16 0.15 23.73
N SER A 18 10.06 0.82 22.58
CA SER A 18 9.02 0.52 21.59
C SER A 18 9.15 -0.91 21.07
N TYR A 19 10.37 -1.38 20.80
CA TYR A 19 10.63 -2.77 20.39
C TYR A 19 10.08 -3.78 21.40
N ILE A 20 10.38 -3.59 22.69
CA ILE A 20 9.92 -4.48 23.77
C ILE A 20 8.40 -4.41 23.92
N LYS A 21 7.81 -3.20 23.90
CA LYS A 21 6.36 -3.00 24.04
C LYS A 21 5.56 -3.66 22.92
N ILE A 22 6.12 -3.76 21.71
CA ILE A 22 5.50 -4.52 20.62
C ILE A 22 6.01 -5.96 20.52
N GLU A 23 6.67 -6.49 21.54
CA GLU A 23 7.12 -7.90 21.60
C GLU A 23 8.10 -8.28 20.47
N GLY A 24 8.85 -7.31 19.96
CA GLY A 24 9.90 -7.50 18.95
C GLY A 24 9.43 -7.89 17.55
N MET A 25 10.37 -8.43 16.75
CA MET A 25 10.10 -8.87 15.38
C MET A 25 9.56 -10.30 15.32
N ASN A 26 8.71 -10.57 14.32
CA ASN A 26 8.24 -11.90 14.03
C ASN A 26 9.35 -12.76 13.38
N LYS A 27 9.20 -14.10 13.43
CA LYS A 27 10.14 -15.07 12.85
C LYS A 27 9.79 -15.46 11.40
N ARG A 28 9.02 -14.64 10.68
CA ARG A 28 8.63 -14.97 9.30
C ARG A 28 9.85 -14.89 8.38
N LYS A 29 9.82 -15.66 7.30
CA LYS A 29 10.89 -15.70 6.30
C LYS A 29 10.84 -14.54 5.29
N ALA A 30 9.80 -13.72 5.32
CA ALA A 30 9.64 -12.54 4.48
C ALA A 30 8.52 -11.65 5.04
N ALA A 31 8.52 -10.37 4.61
CA ALA A 31 7.63 -9.32 5.08
C ALA A 31 7.70 -9.09 6.59
N GLU A 32 8.80 -9.49 7.23
CA GLU A 32 9.02 -9.29 8.65
C GLU A 32 8.99 -7.80 9.01
N ASP A 33 9.53 -6.97 8.13
CA ASP A 33 9.54 -5.50 8.18
C ASP A 33 8.14 -4.90 8.08
N PHE A 34 7.33 -5.37 7.13
CA PHE A 34 5.95 -4.96 6.97
C PHE A 34 5.14 -5.19 8.25
N TYR A 35 5.15 -6.42 8.77
CA TYR A 35 4.39 -6.73 9.99
C TYR A 35 4.94 -6.00 11.22
N PHE A 36 6.26 -5.80 11.29
CA PHE A 36 6.89 -5.09 12.39
C PHE A 36 6.51 -3.61 12.39
N LEU A 37 6.62 -2.92 11.25
CA LEU A 37 6.22 -1.52 11.10
C LEU A 37 4.72 -1.33 11.29
N GLU A 38 3.89 -2.27 10.83
CA GLU A 38 2.44 -2.24 11.11
C GLU A 38 2.14 -2.34 12.61
N LYS A 39 2.85 -3.21 13.35
CA LYS A 39 2.69 -3.32 14.80
C LYS A 39 3.18 -2.08 15.53
N LEU A 40 4.28 -1.47 15.08
CA LEU A 40 4.75 -0.18 15.59
C LEU A 40 3.73 0.92 15.33
N ALA A 41 3.26 1.09 14.09
CA ALA A 41 2.32 2.12 13.72
C ALA A 41 0.99 2.04 14.50
N LYS A 42 0.54 0.84 14.89
CA LYS A 42 -0.67 0.67 15.71
C LYS A 42 -0.52 1.19 17.16
N ASN A 43 0.70 1.35 17.66
CA ASN A 43 0.99 1.67 19.05
C ASN A 43 1.84 2.94 19.24
N PHE A 44 2.54 3.39 18.20
CA PHE A 44 3.49 4.47 18.21
C PHE A 44 3.43 5.26 16.91
N ASN A 45 3.82 6.53 16.97
CA ASN A 45 3.99 7.34 15.77
C ASN A 45 5.23 6.90 14.98
N ILE A 46 5.07 6.77 13.67
CA ILE A 46 6.16 6.50 12.74
C ILE A 46 6.54 7.81 12.06
N ALA A 47 7.84 8.10 12.01
CA ALA A 47 8.40 9.24 11.30
C ALA A 47 9.35 8.76 10.20
N LEU A 48 9.47 9.54 9.13
CA LEU A 48 10.44 9.32 8.06
C LEU A 48 11.75 10.04 8.38
N VAL A 49 12.87 9.38 8.13
CA VAL A 49 14.22 9.96 8.23
C VAL A 49 14.61 10.44 6.83
N ASN A 50 14.47 11.74 6.59
CA ASN A 50 14.62 12.35 5.25
C ASN A 50 16.02 12.90 4.97
N ASP A 51 16.89 12.93 5.97
CA ASP A 51 18.26 13.46 5.93
C ASP A 51 19.33 12.37 5.81
N ALA A 52 18.93 11.09 5.84
CA ALA A 52 19.81 9.94 5.67
C ALA A 52 19.48 9.15 4.41
N VAL A 53 20.50 8.76 3.65
CA VAL A 53 20.37 7.92 2.46
C VAL A 53 21.13 6.62 2.67
N VAL A 54 20.43 5.49 2.51
CA VAL A 54 21.03 4.15 2.52
C VAL A 54 21.16 3.62 1.11
N TYR A 55 22.27 2.94 0.82
CA TYR A 55 22.55 2.35 -0.49
C TYR A 55 22.46 0.81 -0.41
N PRO A 56 21.27 0.21 -0.57
CA PRO A 56 21.14 -1.24 -0.55
C PRO A 56 21.84 -1.85 -1.77
N SER A 57 22.58 -2.94 -1.54
CA SER A 57 23.25 -3.69 -2.61
C SER A 57 22.21 -4.35 -3.54
N PRO A 58 22.23 -4.08 -4.86
CA PRO A 58 21.37 -4.76 -5.81
C PRO A 58 21.89 -6.19 -6.01
N ARG A 59 21.16 -7.19 -5.50
CA ARG A 59 21.54 -8.60 -5.69
C ARG A 59 20.33 -9.52 -5.78
N GLY A 60 20.46 -10.53 -6.64
CA GLY A 60 19.61 -11.73 -6.59
C GLY A 60 19.76 -12.41 -5.23
N SER A 61 18.67 -12.96 -4.68
CA SER A 61 18.72 -13.65 -3.38
C SER A 61 17.61 -14.67 -3.25
N TRP A 62 18.01 -15.90 -2.90
CA TRP A 62 17.11 -17.03 -2.65
C TRP A 62 16.67 -17.18 -1.18
N ARG A 63 17.19 -16.33 -0.28
CA ARG A 63 17.03 -16.48 1.18
C ARG A 63 15.58 -16.35 1.68
N VAL A 64 14.71 -15.75 0.87
CA VAL A 64 13.32 -15.41 1.23
C VAL A 64 12.38 -15.83 0.09
N PRO A 65 11.13 -16.23 0.38
CA PRO A 65 10.18 -16.68 -0.64
C PRO A 65 9.70 -15.58 -1.61
N PHE A 66 9.79 -14.32 -1.22
CA PHE A 66 9.48 -13.16 -2.06
C PHE A 66 10.26 -11.92 -1.58
N GLY A 67 10.30 -10.87 -2.41
CA GLY A 67 11.03 -9.63 -2.14
C GLY A 67 11.99 -9.26 -3.28
N THR A 68 12.71 -8.15 -3.14
CA THR A 68 13.52 -7.55 -4.23
C THR A 68 14.50 -8.53 -4.86
N GLY A 69 15.23 -9.32 -4.06
CA GLY A 69 16.18 -10.30 -4.58
C GLY A 69 15.53 -11.43 -5.39
N GLN A 70 14.30 -11.84 -5.03
CA GLN A 70 13.54 -12.80 -5.80
C GLN A 70 13.00 -12.19 -7.11
N ARG A 71 12.58 -10.92 -7.08
CA ARG A 71 12.16 -10.19 -8.29
C ARG A 71 13.29 -10.09 -9.31
N VAL A 72 14.50 -9.76 -8.85
CA VAL A 72 15.71 -9.71 -9.71
C VAL A 72 15.99 -11.07 -10.35
N ASN A 73 15.93 -12.16 -9.57
CA ASN A 73 16.11 -13.51 -10.11
C ASN A 73 15.07 -13.86 -11.18
N ARG A 74 13.78 -13.57 -10.93
CA ARG A 74 12.71 -13.83 -11.90
C ARG A 74 12.82 -13.00 -13.16
N TYR A 75 13.26 -11.74 -13.03
CA TYR A 75 13.52 -10.87 -14.18
C TYR A 75 14.56 -11.48 -15.10
N PHE A 76 15.73 -11.86 -14.55
CA PHE A 76 16.79 -12.49 -15.35
C PHE A 76 16.39 -13.86 -15.91
N ALA A 77 15.54 -14.60 -15.21
CA ALA A 77 15.03 -15.89 -15.67
C ALA A 77 13.91 -15.78 -16.72
N GLY A 78 13.35 -14.59 -16.97
CA GLY A 78 12.17 -14.42 -17.82
C GLY A 78 10.91 -15.12 -17.31
N ALA A 79 10.88 -15.50 -16.02
CA ALA A 79 9.82 -16.33 -15.44
C ALA A 79 8.51 -15.58 -15.23
N HIS A 80 8.55 -14.24 -15.17
CA HIS A 80 7.41 -13.35 -15.00
C HIS A 80 7.68 -12.00 -15.68
N ASN A 81 6.62 -11.34 -16.13
CA ASN A 81 6.72 -9.96 -16.59
C ASN A 81 6.80 -9.00 -15.39
N GLU A 82 8.00 -8.52 -15.09
CA GLU A 82 8.25 -7.59 -13.98
C GLU A 82 7.95 -6.12 -14.34
N TYR A 83 7.49 -5.82 -15.56
CA TYR A 83 6.98 -4.51 -15.99
C TYR A 83 5.48 -4.34 -15.79
N LEU A 84 4.89 -5.12 -14.89
CA LEU A 84 3.48 -4.99 -14.50
C LEU A 84 3.37 -4.36 -13.12
N LEU A 85 2.49 -3.36 -12.99
CA LEU A 85 2.15 -2.68 -11.74
C LEU A 85 0.66 -2.84 -11.44
N TYR A 86 0.27 -2.60 -10.19
CA TYR A 86 -1.15 -2.44 -9.86
C TYR A 86 -1.74 -1.29 -10.66
N SER A 87 -2.96 -1.46 -11.15
CA SER A 87 -3.68 -0.40 -11.87
C SER A 87 -3.87 0.83 -10.97
N PRO A 88 -3.64 2.06 -11.47
CA PRO A 88 -3.94 3.30 -10.76
C PRO A 88 -5.40 3.37 -10.28
N ARG A 89 -6.33 2.72 -11.01
CA ARG A 89 -7.75 2.66 -10.66
C ARG A 89 -8.00 1.96 -9.33
N SER A 90 -7.19 0.96 -8.97
CA SER A 90 -7.27 0.33 -7.63
C SER A 90 -6.99 1.35 -6.51
N PHE A 91 -6.10 2.30 -6.74
CA PHE A 91 -5.76 3.33 -5.76
C PHE A 91 -6.80 4.45 -5.70
N GLU A 92 -7.55 4.71 -6.78
CA GLU A 92 -8.71 5.60 -6.74
C GLU A 92 -9.82 5.04 -5.84
N VAL A 93 -10.17 3.76 -6.02
CA VAL A 93 -11.15 3.07 -5.15
C VAL A 93 -10.69 3.10 -3.68
N LEU A 94 -9.41 2.83 -3.44
CA LEU A 94 -8.83 2.87 -2.10
C LEU A 94 -8.83 4.30 -1.51
N LYS A 95 -8.60 5.33 -2.32
CA LYS A 95 -8.65 6.74 -1.90
C LYS A 95 -10.06 7.13 -1.50
N ASP A 96 -11.05 6.81 -2.32
CA ASP A 96 -12.45 7.14 -2.05
C ASP A 96 -12.97 6.42 -0.81
N TRP A 97 -12.61 5.15 -0.64
CA TRP A 97 -12.90 4.41 0.58
C TRP A 97 -12.26 5.04 1.83
N GLN A 98 -10.99 5.42 1.76
CA GLN A 98 -10.32 6.07 2.90
C GLN A 98 -10.95 7.42 3.24
N ASN A 99 -11.32 8.20 2.23
CA ASN A 99 -12.03 9.47 2.42
C ASN A 99 -13.35 9.26 3.14
N LEU A 100 -14.14 8.29 2.72
CA LEU A 100 -15.39 7.92 3.37
C LEU A 100 -15.17 7.39 4.80
N PHE A 101 -14.27 6.42 4.96
CA PHE A 101 -14.14 5.64 6.19
C PHE A 101 -13.38 6.37 7.29
N PHE A 102 -12.34 7.13 6.98
CA PHE A 102 -11.49 7.79 7.98
C PHE A 102 -11.79 9.28 8.15
N TYR A 103 -12.13 9.99 7.07
CA TYR A 103 -12.25 11.45 7.08
C TYR A 103 -13.69 11.96 6.99
N GLY A 104 -14.65 11.09 6.65
CA GLY A 104 -16.08 11.40 6.67
C GLY A 104 -16.69 11.35 8.07
N ARG A 105 -17.96 11.79 8.17
CA ARG A 105 -18.78 11.59 9.38
C ARG A 105 -18.89 10.09 9.69
N VAL A 106 -18.99 9.74 10.97
CA VAL A 106 -19.21 8.34 11.36
C VAL A 106 -20.61 7.92 10.92
N LEU A 107 -20.68 6.94 10.02
CA LEU A 107 -21.91 6.29 9.57
C LEU A 107 -22.18 5.00 10.36
N ASN A 108 -23.39 4.46 10.24
CA ASN A 108 -23.65 3.08 10.65
C ASN A 108 -23.10 2.06 9.63
N ALA A 109 -23.06 0.78 10.01
CA ALA A 109 -22.46 -0.26 9.17
C ALA A 109 -23.16 -0.43 7.80
N ALA A 110 -24.49 -0.37 7.77
CA ALA A 110 -25.27 -0.54 6.54
C ALA A 110 -25.07 0.64 5.55
N GLU A 111 -24.96 1.87 6.08
CA GLU A 111 -24.63 3.05 5.30
C GLU A 111 -23.24 2.93 4.67
N TYR A 112 -22.20 2.52 5.42
CA TYR A 112 -20.87 2.28 4.84
C TYR A 112 -20.89 1.20 3.75
N ILE A 113 -21.63 0.11 3.96
CA ILE A 113 -21.75 -0.97 2.96
C ILE A 113 -22.41 -0.46 1.68
N THR A 114 -23.45 0.36 1.82
CA THR A 114 -24.15 0.98 0.69
C THR A 114 -23.21 1.89 -0.09
N SER A 115 -22.55 2.84 0.59
CA SER A 115 -21.60 3.75 -0.05
C SER A 115 -20.37 3.04 -0.62
N ALA A 116 -19.89 1.98 0.02
CA ALA A 116 -18.81 1.15 -0.53
C ALA A 116 -19.18 0.50 -1.86
N LYS A 117 -20.44 0.06 -2.00
CA LYS A 117 -20.97 -0.50 -3.25
C LYS A 117 -21.06 0.55 -4.36
N GLU A 118 -21.42 1.79 -4.01
CA GLU A 118 -21.44 2.93 -4.93
C GLU A 118 -20.04 3.29 -5.42
N ILE A 119 -19.02 3.23 -4.54
CA ILE A 119 -17.62 3.44 -4.92
C ILE A 119 -17.16 2.33 -5.88
N ASN A 120 -17.33 1.06 -5.50
CA ASN A 120 -16.95 -0.08 -6.31
C ASN A 120 -17.60 -1.39 -5.81
N VAL A 121 -18.14 -2.20 -6.72
CA VAL A 121 -18.78 -3.48 -6.36
C VAL A 121 -17.81 -4.48 -5.69
N GLU A 122 -16.54 -4.50 -6.06
CA GLU A 122 -15.53 -5.37 -5.45
C GLU A 122 -15.09 -4.83 -4.08
N LEU A 123 -15.13 -3.51 -3.83
CA LEU A 123 -14.96 -2.98 -2.47
C LEU A 123 -16.08 -3.49 -1.56
N TYR A 124 -17.33 -3.43 -2.00
CA TYR A 124 -18.45 -4.02 -1.26
C TYR A 124 -18.22 -5.50 -0.96
N LYS A 125 -17.89 -6.32 -1.97
CA LYS A 125 -17.62 -7.76 -1.79
C LYS A 125 -16.49 -8.01 -0.80
N PHE A 126 -15.42 -7.22 -0.87
CA PHE A 126 -14.32 -7.28 0.08
C PHE A 126 -14.78 -7.03 1.52
N LEU A 127 -15.60 -6.00 1.75
CA LEU A 127 -16.11 -5.69 3.10
C LEU A 127 -16.99 -6.82 3.65
N ILE A 128 -17.88 -7.39 2.84
CA ILE A 128 -18.71 -8.53 3.23
C ILE A 128 -17.83 -9.74 3.57
N ALA A 129 -16.85 -10.07 2.71
CA ALA A 129 -15.94 -11.19 2.93
C ALA A 129 -15.01 -11.02 4.15
N ASN A 130 -14.92 -9.82 4.73
CA ASN A 130 -14.14 -9.52 5.94
C ASN A 130 -15.05 -9.20 7.15
N ASP A 131 -16.31 -9.62 7.11
CA ASP A 131 -17.30 -9.47 8.20
C ASP A 131 -17.43 -8.02 8.70
N PHE A 132 -17.32 -7.04 7.80
CA PHE A 132 -17.29 -5.63 8.17
C PHE A 132 -18.52 -5.21 8.97
N GLN A 133 -19.71 -5.67 8.59
CA GLN A 133 -20.95 -5.29 9.24
C GLN A 133 -20.92 -5.60 10.74
N THR A 134 -20.77 -6.88 11.07
CA THR A 134 -20.71 -7.38 12.44
C THR A 134 -19.55 -6.76 13.23
N ALA A 135 -18.38 -6.60 12.58
CA ALA A 135 -17.22 -6.02 13.25
C ALA A 135 -17.44 -4.53 13.58
N PHE A 136 -18.04 -3.77 12.67
CA PHE A 136 -18.22 -2.34 12.82
C PHE A 136 -19.37 -1.99 13.76
N GLU A 137 -20.46 -2.77 13.76
CA GLU A 137 -21.53 -2.67 14.76
C GLU A 137 -20.96 -2.83 16.18
N LYS A 138 -20.12 -3.86 16.41
CA LYS A 138 -19.42 -4.06 17.68
C LYS A 138 -18.50 -2.89 18.04
N ILE A 139 -17.83 -2.29 17.05
CA ILE A 139 -16.98 -1.11 17.28
C ILE A 139 -17.84 0.05 17.80
N LEU A 140 -18.99 0.30 17.19
CA LEU A 140 -19.90 1.38 17.61
C LEU A 140 -20.50 1.11 19.00
N GLU A 141 -20.86 -0.14 19.31
CA GLU A 141 -21.39 -0.52 20.63
C GLU A 141 -20.36 -0.35 21.76
N ASN A 142 -19.09 -0.64 21.49
CA ASN A 142 -18.03 -0.67 22.51
C ASN A 142 -17.18 0.61 22.59
N SER A 143 -17.40 1.58 21.69
CA SER A 143 -16.66 2.84 21.66
C SER A 143 -17.56 3.99 22.12
N LYS A 144 -17.19 4.67 23.20
CA LYS A 144 -17.98 5.73 23.84
C LYS A 144 -17.62 7.14 23.35
N THR A 145 -16.58 7.26 22.53
CA THR A 145 -16.01 8.54 22.06
C THR A 145 -15.58 8.44 20.60
N ASP A 146 -15.55 9.57 19.91
CA ASP A 146 -15.10 9.64 18.52
C ASP A 146 -13.64 9.22 18.36
N GLU A 147 -12.78 9.54 19.33
CA GLU A 147 -11.37 9.14 19.37
C GLU A 147 -11.24 7.60 19.41
N GLN A 148 -12.06 6.94 20.23
CA GLN A 148 -12.07 5.47 20.30
C GLN A 148 -12.52 4.87 18.96
N ILE A 149 -13.56 5.42 18.33
CA ILE A 149 -14.04 4.97 17.01
C ILE A 149 -12.95 5.15 15.96
N LYS A 150 -12.27 6.30 15.92
CA LYS A 150 -11.15 6.56 15.00
C LYS A 150 -10.03 5.53 15.17
N MET A 151 -9.65 5.22 16.41
CA MET A 151 -8.63 4.21 16.69
C MET A 151 -9.07 2.79 16.30
N GLN A 152 -10.33 2.43 16.53
CA GLN A 152 -10.86 1.13 16.13
C GLN A 152 -10.97 0.99 14.61
N LYS A 153 -11.35 2.07 13.90
CA LYS A 153 -11.31 2.12 12.43
C LYS A 153 -9.91 1.84 11.90
N LEU A 154 -8.87 2.48 12.46
CA LEU A 154 -7.47 2.25 12.07
C LEU A 154 -7.01 0.82 12.35
N LYS A 155 -7.46 0.22 13.47
CA LYS A 155 -7.15 -1.18 13.81
C LYS A 155 -7.88 -2.16 12.90
N TRP A 156 -9.13 -1.86 12.54
CA TRP A 156 -9.92 -2.71 11.65
C TRP A 156 -9.37 -2.63 10.23
N PHE A 157 -9.26 -1.45 9.63
CA PHE A 157 -8.72 -1.27 8.27
C PHE A 157 -7.23 -0.90 8.30
N ASP A 158 -6.42 -1.86 8.73
CA ASP A 158 -4.98 -1.72 8.87
C ASP A 158 -4.21 -1.82 7.54
N GLY A 159 -2.87 -1.73 7.63
CA GLY A 159 -1.99 -1.90 6.47
C GLY A 159 -2.18 -3.25 5.77
N PHE A 160 -2.43 -4.32 6.53
CA PHE A 160 -2.66 -5.64 5.94
C PHE A 160 -3.99 -5.73 5.19
N ARG A 161 -5.08 -5.19 5.73
CA ARG A 161 -6.36 -5.11 4.99
C ARG A 161 -6.28 -4.16 3.80
N THR A 162 -5.50 -3.09 3.90
CA THR A 162 -5.20 -2.22 2.76
C THR A 162 -4.55 -3.02 1.62
N LEU A 163 -3.51 -3.80 1.92
CA LEU A 163 -2.83 -4.66 0.93
C LEU A 163 -3.77 -5.72 0.35
N LYS A 164 -4.60 -6.36 1.19
CA LYS A 164 -5.59 -7.34 0.74
C LYS A 164 -6.65 -6.73 -0.18
N LEU A 165 -7.11 -5.51 0.11
CA LEU A 165 -8.05 -4.81 -0.77
C LEU A 165 -7.41 -4.54 -2.13
N VAL A 166 -6.17 -4.05 -2.16
CA VAL A 166 -5.44 -3.82 -3.43
C VAL A 166 -5.31 -5.12 -4.23
N HIS A 167 -5.00 -6.25 -3.58
CA HIS A 167 -4.96 -7.56 -4.23
C HIS A 167 -6.34 -8.01 -4.73
N HIS A 168 -7.38 -7.83 -3.92
CA HIS A 168 -8.75 -8.17 -4.29
C HIS A 168 -9.20 -7.38 -5.53
N LEU A 169 -8.93 -6.08 -5.56
CA LEU A 169 -9.21 -5.23 -6.72
C LEU A 169 -8.41 -5.67 -7.94
N ARG A 170 -7.12 -6.00 -7.77
CA ARG A 170 -6.29 -6.55 -8.86
C ARG A 170 -6.91 -7.80 -9.46
N ASP A 171 -7.35 -8.72 -8.63
CA ASP A 171 -7.78 -10.04 -9.07
C ASP A 171 -9.20 -10.03 -9.66
N ASN A 172 -10.04 -9.03 -9.33
CA ASN A 172 -11.47 -9.05 -9.66
C ASN A 172 -11.99 -7.84 -10.46
N ALA A 173 -11.27 -6.71 -10.53
CA ALA A 173 -11.76 -5.50 -11.21
C ALA A 173 -10.72 -4.77 -12.05
N HIS A 174 -9.49 -4.66 -11.56
CA HIS A 174 -8.46 -3.77 -12.08
C HIS A 174 -7.13 -4.53 -12.18
N PRO A 175 -6.98 -5.45 -13.14
CA PRO A 175 -5.78 -6.27 -13.28
C PRO A 175 -4.53 -5.41 -13.44
N ASN A 176 -3.37 -6.02 -13.21
CA ASN A 176 -2.11 -5.31 -13.37
C ASN A 176 -1.98 -4.73 -14.78
N GLU A 177 -1.39 -3.54 -14.86
CA GLU A 177 -1.16 -2.80 -16.10
C GLU A 177 0.34 -2.67 -16.38
N PHE A 178 0.70 -2.40 -17.64
CA PHE A 178 2.08 -2.11 -17.99
C PHE A 178 2.57 -0.85 -17.26
N MET A 179 3.78 -0.96 -16.70
CA MET A 179 4.39 0.02 -15.80
C MET A 179 4.27 1.44 -16.30
N PHE A 180 4.70 1.72 -17.54
CA PHE A 180 4.73 3.07 -18.07
C PHE A 180 3.34 3.61 -18.40
N THR A 181 2.37 2.75 -18.70
CA THR A 181 0.97 3.15 -18.86
C THR A 181 0.35 3.53 -17.52
N ALA A 182 0.58 2.72 -16.48
CA ALA A 182 0.15 3.04 -15.13
C ALA A 182 0.82 4.32 -14.60
N LEU A 183 2.11 4.54 -14.90
CA LEU A 183 2.85 5.74 -14.52
C LEU A 183 2.32 6.99 -15.25
N ASP A 184 1.99 6.90 -16.54
CA ASP A 184 1.42 8.02 -17.29
C ASP A 184 0.09 8.49 -16.66
N ASP A 185 -0.79 7.54 -16.36
CA ASP A 185 -2.08 7.85 -15.71
C ASP A 185 -1.87 8.42 -14.29
N MET A 186 -0.97 7.82 -13.49
CA MET A 186 -0.63 8.36 -12.17
C MET A 186 -0.03 9.76 -12.23
N PHE A 187 0.88 10.02 -13.18
CA PHE A 187 1.51 11.34 -13.32
C PHE A 187 0.47 12.40 -13.67
N SER A 188 -0.45 12.08 -14.58
CA SER A 188 -1.58 12.94 -14.92
C SER A 188 -2.43 13.27 -13.69
N LYS A 189 -2.84 12.26 -12.92
CA LYS A 189 -3.66 12.43 -11.70
C LYS A 189 -2.95 13.23 -10.59
N LEU A 190 -1.64 13.09 -10.48
CA LEU A 190 -0.81 13.79 -9.49
C LEU A 190 -0.35 15.18 -9.97
N GLY A 191 -0.66 15.58 -11.20
CA GLY A 191 -0.19 16.85 -11.78
C GLY A 191 1.33 16.89 -11.98
N LEU A 192 1.96 15.73 -12.17
CA LEU A 192 3.39 15.61 -12.45
C LEU A 192 3.70 15.89 -13.92
N ARG A 193 4.97 16.15 -14.23
CA ARG A 193 5.40 16.40 -15.60
C ARG A 193 5.19 15.15 -16.46
N SER A 194 4.44 15.28 -17.55
CA SER A 194 4.29 14.19 -18.52
C SER A 194 5.60 13.90 -19.25
N ILE A 195 5.87 12.63 -19.48
CA ILE A 195 7.06 12.15 -20.17
C ILE A 195 6.61 11.59 -21.51
N LYS A 196 7.13 12.15 -22.61
CA LYS A 196 6.84 11.65 -23.95
C LYS A 196 7.57 10.32 -24.18
N ARG A 197 6.82 9.29 -24.57
CA ARG A 197 7.32 8.01 -25.10
C ARG A 197 6.65 7.73 -26.44
N ASN A 198 7.26 6.88 -27.27
CA ASN A 198 6.66 6.54 -28.57
C ASN A 198 5.38 5.72 -28.36
N GLU A 199 4.38 5.97 -29.19
CA GLU A 199 3.15 5.18 -29.19
C GLU A 199 3.48 3.72 -29.54
N GLY A 200 3.11 2.78 -28.65
CA GLY A 200 3.38 1.35 -28.80
C GLY A 200 4.55 0.79 -27.99
N ASP A 201 5.41 1.64 -27.41
CA ASP A 201 6.51 1.18 -26.54
C ASP A 201 5.96 0.72 -25.18
N VAL A 202 5.84 -0.60 -25.02
CA VAL A 202 5.48 -1.25 -23.75
C VAL A 202 6.55 -1.00 -22.69
N VAL A 203 7.83 -1.02 -23.11
CA VAL A 203 9.00 -0.68 -22.30
C VAL A 203 9.86 0.29 -23.11
N PRO A 204 9.93 1.58 -22.77
CA PRO A 204 10.73 2.54 -23.50
C PRO A 204 12.23 2.35 -23.21
N ASN A 205 13.08 2.99 -24.00
CA ASN A 205 14.54 2.95 -23.79
C ASN A 205 14.96 3.45 -22.40
N ILE A 206 16.16 3.08 -21.96
CA ILE A 206 16.66 3.38 -20.61
C ILE A 206 16.66 4.87 -20.27
N ASP A 207 16.93 5.75 -21.25
CA ASP A 207 16.96 7.21 -21.02
C ASP A 207 15.56 7.74 -20.65
N ILE A 208 14.52 7.21 -21.28
CA ILE A 208 13.12 7.53 -20.94
C ILE A 208 12.78 6.95 -19.56
N GLN A 209 13.16 5.71 -19.27
CA GLN A 209 12.90 5.10 -17.95
C GLN A 209 13.55 5.92 -16.82
N ILE A 210 14.78 6.41 -17.03
CA ILE A 210 15.48 7.28 -16.08
C ILE A 210 14.72 8.59 -15.86
N LYS A 211 14.06 9.15 -16.87
CA LYS A 211 13.21 10.35 -16.70
C LYS A 211 12.03 10.06 -15.76
N TYR A 212 11.33 8.93 -15.91
CA TYR A 212 10.25 8.55 -14.98
C TYR A 212 10.78 8.40 -13.56
N LEU A 213 11.91 7.72 -13.39
CA LEU A 213 12.54 7.53 -12.08
C LEU A 213 12.91 8.87 -11.42
N ASN A 214 13.47 9.80 -12.19
CA ASN A 214 13.84 11.12 -11.66
C ASN A 214 12.61 11.96 -11.28
N GLU A 215 11.53 11.89 -12.06
CA GLU A 215 10.28 12.58 -11.72
C GLU A 215 9.68 12.01 -10.42
N LEU A 216 9.64 10.68 -10.28
CA LEU A 216 9.20 10.01 -9.05
C LEU A 216 10.07 10.41 -7.85
N ARG A 217 11.40 10.45 -8.00
CA ARG A 217 12.32 10.90 -6.94
C ARG A 217 12.10 12.36 -6.55
N ASN A 218 11.79 13.21 -7.51
CA ASN A 218 11.50 14.62 -7.24
C ASN A 218 10.15 14.79 -6.53
N PHE A 219 9.17 13.95 -6.84
CA PHE A 219 7.90 13.91 -6.13
C PHE A 219 8.06 13.43 -4.68
N ASP A 220 8.81 12.35 -4.46
CA ASP A 220 9.02 11.75 -3.13
C ASP A 220 9.82 12.63 -2.17
N ARG A 221 10.66 13.54 -2.70
CA ARG A 221 11.42 14.52 -1.90
C ARG A 221 10.62 15.73 -1.44
N LYS A 222 9.40 15.94 -1.95
CA LYS A 222 8.52 17.07 -1.60
C LYS A 222 7.64 16.70 -0.41
#